data_AF-A0A356KKB6-F1
#
_entry.id   AF-A0A356KKB6-F1
#
_cell.length_a   1.000
_cell.length_b   1.000
_cell.length_c   1.000
_cell.angle_alpha   90.00
_cell.angle_beta   90.00
_cell.angle_gamma   90.00
#
_symmetry.space_group_name_H-M   'P 1'
#
loop_
_entity.id
_entity.type
_entity.pdbx_description
1 polymer ?
#
loop_
_entity_poly.entity_id
_entity_poly.type
_entity_poly.pdbx_seq_one_letter_code
_entity_poly.pdbx_strand_id
1 'polypeptide(L)'
;MQDPRRAATAALLVLSCLACLGCAKESKVRSSGPYVQNVTPGSAVVAAQTAQLAELQVRYGVEGSGELSETVRDVAATSSHALTLAGLQPATSYVYRLESRDGAPL
;
A
#
# COMPACT_ATOMS: atom_id res chain seq x y z
N MET A 1 6.54 72.38 14.77
CA MET A 1 7.94 72.53 14.34
C MET A 1 8.67 71.25 14.76
N GLN A 2 8.72 70.25 13.88
CA GLN A 2 9.37 68.96 14.14
C GLN A 2 10.22 68.60 12.90
N ASP A 3 11.50 68.34 13.17
CA ASP A 3 12.62 68.17 12.25
C ASP A 3 12.55 66.84 11.46
N PRO A 4 12.89 66.81 10.16
CA PRO A 4 12.92 65.58 9.37
C PRO A 4 14.36 65.07 9.23
N ARG A 5 14.79 64.10 10.03
CA ARG A 5 16.07 63.40 9.81
C ARG A 5 15.99 61.89 10.11
N ARG A 6 15.80 61.16 9.01
CA ARG A 6 16.47 59.91 8.63
C ARG A 6 16.34 58.67 9.53
N ALA A 7 15.75 57.66 8.87
CA ALA A 7 16.20 56.27 8.82
C ALA A 7 15.89 55.36 10.01
N ALA A 8 14.76 54.67 9.90
CA ALA A 8 14.65 53.28 10.32
C ALA A 8 13.69 52.55 9.38
N THR A 9 14.24 51.96 8.33
CA THR A 9 13.60 50.92 7.51
C THR A 9 13.26 49.72 8.40
N ALA A 10 11.98 49.40 8.55
CA ALA A 10 11.53 48.09 9.00
C ALA A 10 10.29 47.70 8.20
N ALA A 11 10.56 46.94 7.14
CA ALA A 11 9.71 46.02 6.41
C ALA A 11 8.17 46.16 6.56
N LEU A 12 7.54 46.81 5.60
CA LEU A 12 6.15 46.50 5.22
C LEU A 12 6.18 45.18 4.44
N LEU A 13 5.98 44.04 5.11
CA LEU A 13 5.67 42.79 4.42
C LEU A 13 4.15 42.66 4.33
N VAL A 14 3.70 42.91 3.11
CA VAL A 14 2.33 42.79 2.61
C VAL A 14 1.71 41.47 3.06
N LEU A 15 0.56 41.58 3.72
CA LEU A 15 -0.36 40.49 4.04
C LEU A 15 -0.73 39.76 2.73
N SER A 16 -0.04 38.65 2.44
CA SER A 16 -0.30 37.80 1.28
C SER A 16 -1.47 36.88 1.57
N CYS A 17 -2.54 37.02 0.77
CA CYS A 17 -3.70 36.14 0.76
C CYS A 17 -3.33 34.67 0.56
N LEU A 18 -4.06 33.81 1.28
CA LEU A 18 -4.38 32.42 0.98
C LEU A 18 -3.76 31.83 -0.31
N ALA A 19 -2.74 31.00 -0.14
CA ALA A 19 -2.62 29.79 -0.94
C ALA A 19 -2.81 28.61 0.00
N CYS A 20 -3.86 27.85 -0.25
CA CYS A 20 -4.32 26.69 0.48
C CYS A 20 -3.17 25.75 0.93
N LEU A 21 -2.69 25.85 2.19
CA LEU A 21 -2.15 24.66 2.88
C LEU A 21 -3.33 23.81 3.37
N GLY A 22 -4.20 23.48 2.43
CA GLY A 22 -5.08 22.34 2.53
C GLY A 22 -4.48 21.21 1.72
N CYS A 23 -4.66 19.99 2.23
CA CYS A 23 -4.48 18.73 1.52
C CYS A 23 -3.05 18.23 1.29
N ALA A 24 -2.46 17.69 2.35
CA ALA A 24 -2.57 16.24 2.42
C ALA A 24 -3.26 15.92 3.75
N LYS A 25 -4.57 15.64 3.69
CA LYS A 25 -5.13 14.73 4.68
C LYS A 25 -4.20 13.53 4.65
N GLU A 26 -3.86 12.95 5.80
CA GLU A 26 -3.61 11.52 5.84
C GLU A 26 -4.92 10.92 5.34
N SER A 27 -5.08 10.83 4.01
CA SER A 27 -6.13 10.06 3.41
C SER A 27 -5.82 8.71 3.99
N LYS A 28 -6.71 8.21 4.85
CA LYS A 28 -6.62 6.83 5.31
C LYS A 28 -6.51 6.04 4.02
N VAL A 29 -5.28 5.71 3.62
CA VAL A 29 -5.07 5.03 2.36
C VAL A 29 -5.82 3.75 2.58
N ARG A 30 -6.80 3.52 1.72
CA ARG A 30 -7.55 2.27 1.73
C ARG A 30 -6.55 1.21 1.27
N SER A 31 -5.68 0.78 2.19
CA SER A 31 -5.19 -0.58 2.18
C SER A 31 -6.43 -1.41 2.49
N SER A 32 -7.15 -1.83 1.46
CA SER A 32 -8.00 -2.99 1.62
C SER A 32 -7.03 -4.14 1.86
N GLY A 33 -7.12 -4.77 3.03
CA GLY A 33 -6.35 -5.98 3.31
C GLY A 33 -6.51 -7.02 2.20
N PRO A 34 -5.63 -8.02 2.13
CA PRO A 34 -5.71 -9.04 1.10
C PRO A 34 -7.09 -9.71 1.10
N TYR A 35 -7.62 -9.95 -0.09
CA TYR A 35 -8.88 -10.66 -0.27
C TYR A 35 -8.75 -11.68 -1.39
N VAL A 36 -9.55 -12.74 -1.29
CA VAL A 36 -9.55 -13.83 -2.27
C VAL A 36 -10.72 -13.67 -3.21
N GLN A 37 -10.47 -13.84 -4.50
CA GLN A 37 -11.46 -13.78 -5.58
C GLN A 37 -11.20 -14.89 -6.61
N ASN A 38 -12.12 -15.07 -7.56
CA ASN A 38 -11.98 -16.00 -8.68
C ASN A 38 -11.59 -17.44 -8.25
N VAL A 39 -12.19 -17.93 -7.17
CA VAL A 39 -11.92 -19.27 -6.64
C VAL A 39 -12.51 -20.33 -7.58
N THR A 40 -11.68 -21.28 -7.98
CA THR A 40 -12.05 -22.47 -8.74
C THR A 40 -11.58 -23.73 -8.01
N PRO A 41 -11.95 -24.95 -8.44
CA PRO A 41 -11.42 -26.17 -7.83
C PRO A 41 -9.90 -26.30 -7.89
N GLY A 42 -9.24 -25.62 -8.84
CA GLY A 42 -7.78 -25.73 -9.08
C GLY A 42 -7.00 -24.44 -8.89
N SER A 43 -7.66 -23.33 -8.54
CA SER A 43 -7.00 -22.03 -8.43
C SER A 43 -7.76 -21.04 -7.56
N ALA A 44 -7.05 -20.01 -7.11
CA ALA A 44 -7.62 -18.83 -6.47
C ALA A 44 -6.78 -17.60 -6.80
N VAL A 45 -7.37 -16.41 -6.74
CA VAL A 45 -6.62 -15.16 -6.91
C VAL A 45 -6.62 -14.41 -5.58
N VAL A 46 -5.43 -14.11 -5.07
CA VAL A 46 -5.23 -13.19 -3.93
C VAL A 46 -4.99 -11.80 -4.48
N ALA A 47 -5.90 -10.88 -4.20
CA ALA A 47 -5.84 -9.50 -4.61
C ALA A 47 -5.50 -8.59 -3.42
N ALA A 48 -4.71 -7.55 -3.69
CA ALA A 48 -4.32 -6.57 -2.68
C ALA A 48 -4.09 -5.20 -3.32
N GLN A 49 -4.29 -4.15 -2.52
CA GLN A 49 -3.93 -2.78 -2.88
C GLN A 49 -2.99 -2.21 -1.82
N THR A 50 -1.90 -1.62 -2.27
CA THR A 50 -0.87 -1.02 -1.42
C THR A 50 -0.84 0.49 -1.63
N ALA A 51 -0.42 1.23 -0.60
CA ALA A 51 -0.32 2.70 -0.67
C ALA A 51 0.79 3.19 -1.61
N GLN A 52 1.80 2.36 -1.79
CA GLN A 52 3.04 2.64 -2.52
C GLN A 52 3.32 1.49 -3.47
N LEU A 53 4.12 1.75 -4.51
CA LEU A 53 4.58 0.71 -5.41
C LEU A 53 5.39 -0.33 -4.62
N ALA A 54 4.99 -1.60 -4.70
CA ALA A 54 5.61 -2.70 -3.98
C ALA A 54 5.71 -3.93 -4.89
N GLU A 55 6.68 -4.81 -4.61
CA GLU A 55 6.70 -6.17 -5.16
C GLU A 55 6.24 -7.11 -4.05
N LEU A 56 5.25 -7.96 -4.33
CA LEU A 56 4.60 -8.80 -3.34
C LEU A 56 4.77 -10.28 -3.63
N GLN A 57 4.65 -11.10 -2.61
CA GLN A 57 4.56 -12.54 -2.73
C GLN A 57 3.47 -13.12 -1.83
N VAL A 58 2.84 -14.19 -2.29
CA VAL A 58 1.91 -14.99 -1.49
C VAL A 58 2.60 -16.30 -1.18
N ARG A 59 2.76 -16.59 0.12
CA ARG A 59 3.12 -17.92 0.60
C ARG A 59 1.87 -18.65 1.02
N TYR A 60 1.74 -19.93 0.66
CA TYR A 60 0.55 -20.71 0.97
C TYR A 60 0.87 -22.18 1.22
N GLY A 61 -0.04 -22.87 1.88
CA GLY A 61 0.07 -24.27 2.24
C GLY A 61 -1.27 -24.87 2.62
N VAL A 62 -1.33 -26.20 2.66
CA VAL A 62 -2.53 -26.92 3.10
C VAL A 62 -2.75 -26.65 4.59
N GLU A 63 -3.99 -26.37 4.98
CA GLU A 63 -4.35 -26.18 6.38
C GLU A 63 -3.97 -27.43 7.20
N GLY A 64 -3.30 -27.22 8.33
CA GLY A 64 -2.83 -28.31 9.20
C GLY A 64 -1.44 -28.86 8.87
N SER A 65 -0.80 -28.46 7.76
CA SER A 65 0.60 -28.82 7.48
C SER A 65 1.60 -28.19 8.46
N GLY A 66 1.23 -27.06 9.06
CA GLY A 66 2.11 -26.22 9.89
C GLY A 66 3.06 -25.31 9.08
N GLU A 67 3.10 -25.45 7.75
CA GLU A 67 4.10 -24.79 6.88
C GLU A 67 3.46 -24.21 5.60
N LEU A 68 3.95 -23.04 5.17
CA LEU A 68 3.60 -22.41 3.89
C LEU A 68 4.71 -22.71 2.86
N SER A 69 4.64 -23.89 2.25
CA SER A 69 5.69 -24.42 1.36
C SER A 69 5.66 -23.83 -0.05
N GLU A 70 4.50 -23.37 -0.51
CA GLU A 70 4.32 -22.85 -1.86
C GLU A 70 4.47 -21.33 -1.89
N THR A 71 4.91 -20.77 -3.02
CA THR A 71 5.09 -19.32 -3.19
C THR A 71 4.78 -18.86 -4.60
N VAL A 72 3.94 -17.82 -4.72
CA VAL A 72 3.71 -17.08 -5.97
C VAL A 72 4.22 -15.66 -5.77
N ARG A 73 4.90 -15.09 -6.78
CA ARG A 73 5.45 -13.74 -6.73
C ARG A 73 4.82 -12.85 -7.80
N ASP A 74 4.50 -11.63 -7.41
CA ASP A 74 4.27 -10.51 -8.30
C ASP A 74 5.54 -9.66 -8.34
N VAL A 75 6.31 -9.82 -9.43
CA VAL A 75 7.58 -9.12 -9.64
C VAL A 75 7.40 -7.69 -10.15
N ALA A 76 6.15 -7.26 -10.40
CA ALA A 76 5.87 -5.90 -10.83
C ALA A 76 5.72 -4.98 -9.61
N ALA A 77 6.55 -3.94 -9.55
CA ALA A 77 6.41 -2.88 -8.57
C ALA A 77 5.17 -2.02 -8.87
N THR A 78 4.01 -2.42 -8.35
CA THR A 78 2.71 -1.76 -8.59
C THR A 78 1.99 -1.48 -7.27
N SER A 79 0.86 -0.79 -7.33
CA SER A 79 -0.02 -0.55 -6.17
C SER A 79 -1.26 -1.45 -6.15
N SER A 80 -1.44 -2.28 -7.18
CA SER A 80 -2.61 -3.13 -7.37
C SER A 80 -2.13 -4.50 -7.81
N HIS A 81 -2.28 -5.48 -6.93
CA HIS A 81 -1.74 -6.82 -7.10
C HIS A 81 -2.86 -7.84 -7.28
N ALA A 82 -2.61 -8.82 -8.14
CA ALA A 82 -3.46 -9.99 -8.34
C ALA A 82 -2.57 -11.22 -8.57
N LEU A 83 -2.39 -12.02 -7.53
CA LEU A 83 -1.54 -13.21 -7.55
C LEU A 83 -2.43 -14.46 -7.69
N THR A 84 -2.21 -15.22 -8.77
CA THR A 84 -2.94 -16.47 -9.02
C THR A 84 -2.22 -17.64 -8.36
N LEU A 85 -2.87 -18.26 -7.38
CA LEU A 85 -2.50 -19.57 -6.86
C LEU A 85 -3.07 -20.62 -7.81
N ALA A 86 -2.21 -21.46 -8.39
CA ALA A 86 -2.60 -22.49 -9.35
C ALA A 86 -2.22 -23.89 -8.85
N GLY A 87 -2.86 -24.92 -9.41
CA GLY A 87 -2.59 -26.32 -9.04
C GLY A 87 -3.13 -26.72 -7.68
N LEU A 88 -4.16 -26.00 -7.19
CA LEU A 88 -4.81 -26.35 -5.92
C LEU A 88 -5.58 -27.67 -6.07
N GLN A 89 -5.63 -28.44 -4.99
CA GLN A 89 -6.45 -29.65 -4.94
C GLN A 89 -7.88 -29.29 -4.55
N PRO A 90 -8.91 -29.81 -5.26
CA PRO A 90 -10.30 -29.60 -4.89
C PRO A 90 -10.59 -30.09 -3.47
N ALA A 91 -11.57 -29.47 -2.80
CA ALA A 91 -12.00 -29.82 -1.45
C ALA A 91 -10.87 -29.83 -0.39
N THR A 92 -9.80 -29.08 -0.63
CA THR A 92 -8.67 -28.92 0.29
C THR A 92 -8.65 -27.49 0.83
N SER A 93 -8.57 -27.33 2.14
CA SER A 93 -8.38 -26.03 2.78
C SER A 93 -6.94 -25.57 2.62
N TYR A 94 -6.75 -24.31 2.21
CA TYR A 94 -5.45 -23.67 2.12
C TYR A 94 -5.39 -22.44 3.01
N VAL A 95 -4.26 -22.25 3.69
CA VAL A 95 -3.91 -21.04 4.42
C VAL A 95 -2.85 -20.28 3.64
N TYR A 96 -2.88 -18.95 3.71
CA TYR A 96 -1.95 -18.10 2.98
C TYR A 96 -1.48 -16.92 3.83
N ARG A 97 -0.34 -16.35 3.43
CA ARG A 97 0.20 -15.09 3.94
C ARG A 97 0.67 -14.25 2.76
N LEU A 98 0.29 -12.98 2.76
CA LEU A 98 0.81 -11.99 1.84
C LEU A 98 2.01 -11.28 2.48
N GLU A 99 3.10 -11.20 1.75
CA GLU A 99 4.36 -10.61 2.19
C GLU A 99 4.89 -9.67 1.10
N SER A 100 5.71 -8.70 1.49
CA SER A 100 6.59 -8.02 0.54
C SER A 100 7.62 -9.00 -0.01
N ARG A 101 8.30 -8.62 -1.09
CA ARG A 101 9.41 -9.37 -1.69
C ARG A 101 10.51 -9.73 -0.69
N ASP A 102 10.76 -8.87 0.29
CA ASP A 102 11.79 -9.08 1.32
C ASP A 102 11.29 -9.95 2.49
N GLY A 103 10.05 -10.45 2.42
CA GLY A 103 9.46 -11.34 3.43
C GLY A 103 8.82 -10.60 4.60
N ALA A 104 8.63 -9.28 4.51
CA ALA A 104 7.90 -8.54 5.53
C ALA A 104 6.39 -8.78 5.37
N PRO A 105 5.66 -9.17 6.43
CA PRO A 105 4.22 -9.35 6.35
C PRO A 105 3.51 -8.02 6.09
N LEU A 106 2.42 -8.08 5.33
CA LEU A 106 1.52 -6.96 5.05
C LEU A 106 0.27 -6.98 5.93
#